data_AF-A0A142XMS3-F1
#
_entry.id   AF-A0A142XMS3-F1
#
_cell.length_a   1.000
_cell.length_b   1.000
_cell.length_c   1.000
_cell.angle_alpha   90.00
_cell.angle_beta   90.00
_cell.angle_gamma   90.00
#
_symmetry.space_group_name_H-M   'P 1'
#
loop_
_entity.id
_entity.type
_entity.pdbx_description
1 polymer ?
#
loop_
_entity_poly.entity_id
_entity_poly.type
_entity_poly.pdbx_seq_one_letter_code
_entity_poly.pdbx_strand_id
1 'polypeptide(L)' 'MGSGLLSDMDFIEELRLRRWARENYVPTNERDTAWHPIILEEMRHRDGEVSEAVLVG' A
#
# COMPACT_ATOMS: atom_id res chain seq x y z
N MET A 1 0.14 -0.05 22.63
CA MET A 1 0.23 1.34 22.14
C MET A 1 0.14 1.28 20.61
N GLY A 2 -1.08 1.12 20.07
CA GLY A 2 -1.29 0.98 18.62
C GLY A 2 -1.63 2.33 18.01
N SER A 3 -0.78 2.77 17.08
CA SER A 3 -0.98 3.84 16.08
C SER A 3 -2.32 4.61 16.15
N GLY A 4 -2.39 5.66 16.98
CA GLY A 4 -3.52 6.58 17.05
C GLY A 4 -3.49 7.72 16.02
N LEU A 5 -2.56 7.67 15.05
CA LEU A 5 -2.40 8.70 14.02
C LEU A 5 -3.28 8.48 12.78
N LEU A 6 -3.91 7.29 12.64
CA LEU A 6 -4.85 6.99 11.56
C LEU A 6 -6.31 7.27 11.94
N SER A 7 -6.59 7.61 13.20
CA SER A 7 -7.96 7.69 13.72
C SER A 7 -8.75 8.92 13.28
N ASP A 8 -8.10 9.92 12.66
CA ASP A 8 -8.74 11.13 12.12
C ASP A 8 -8.78 11.15 10.58
N MET A 9 -8.35 10.06 9.92
CA MET A 9 -8.42 9.99 8.46
C MET A 9 -9.79 9.45 8.04
N ASP A 10 -10.52 10.20 7.23
CA ASP A 10 -11.79 9.77 6.68
C ASP A 10 -11.64 8.42 5.97
N PHE A 11 -12.41 7.42 6.38
CA PHE A 11 -12.34 6.06 5.83
C PHE A 11 -12.44 6.04 4.29
N ILE A 12 -13.16 7.00 3.73
CA ILE A 12 -13.27 7.19 2.27
C ILE A 12 -11.93 7.60 1.64
N GLU A 13 -11.15 8.46 2.29
CA GLU A 13 -9.82 8.84 1.83
C GLU A 13 -8.85 7.67 1.90
N GLU A 14 -8.91 6.87 2.96
CA GLU A 14 -8.13 5.63 3.04
C GLU A 14 -8.43 4.71 1.86
N LEU A 15 -9.70 4.43 1.61
CA LEU A 15 -10.11 3.56 0.50
C LEU A 15 -9.66 4.10 -0.85
N ARG A 16 -9.69 5.42 -1.07
CA ARG A 16 -9.19 6.05 -2.30
C ARG A 16 -7.69 5.87 -2.45
N LEU A 17 -6.91 6.09 -1.38
CA LEU A 17 -5.46 5.90 -1.41
C LEU A 17 -5.09 4.43 -1.65
N ARG A 18 -5.78 3.50 -0.96
CA ARG A 18 -5.56 2.06 -1.17
C ARG A 18 -5.89 1.64 -2.60
N ARG A 19 -7.01 2.13 -3.14
CA ARG A 19 -7.40 1.87 -4.53
C ARG A 19 -6.37 2.43 -5.51
N TRP A 20 -5.94 3.67 -5.32
CA TRP A 20 -4.93 4.29 -6.18
C TRP A 20 -3.62 3.49 -6.16
N ALA A 21 -3.17 3.06 -4.98
CA ALA A 21 -1.97 2.24 -4.83
C ALA A 21 -2.09 0.91 -5.58
N ARG A 22 -3.27 0.29 -5.56
CA ARG A 22 -3.52 -0.91 -6.36
C ARG A 22 -3.51 -0.60 -7.87
N GLU A 23 -4.16 0.46 -8.32
CA GLU A 23 -4.20 0.77 -9.75
C GLU A 23 -2.83 1.20 -10.30
N ASN A 24 -1.95 1.77 -9.47
CA ASN A 24 -0.66 2.34 -9.85
C ASN A 24 0.52 1.59 -9.23
N TYR A 25 0.40 0.26 -9.10
CA TYR A 25 1.42 -0.52 -8.41
C TYR A 25 2.80 -0.39 -9.06
N VAL A 26 3.81 -0.11 -8.23
CA VAL A 26 5.23 -0.11 -8.63
C VAL A 26 6.08 -0.93 -7.66
N PRO A 27 7.15 -1.58 -8.14
CA PRO A 27 8.08 -2.33 -7.31
C PRO A 27 8.89 -1.41 -6.40
N THR A 28 9.48 -1.97 -5.34
CA THR A 28 10.17 -1.22 -4.27
C THR A 28 11.23 -0.23 -4.73
N ASN A 29 11.92 -0.52 -5.85
CA ASN A 29 12.95 0.34 -6.44
C ASN A 29 12.39 1.62 -7.10
N GLU A 30 11.10 1.65 -7.41
CA GLU A 30 10.43 2.77 -8.09
C GLU A 30 9.52 3.57 -7.15
N ARG A 31 9.48 3.22 -5.86
CA ARG A 31 8.65 3.90 -4.87
C ARG A 31 9.32 5.16 -4.37
N ASP A 32 8.53 6.22 -4.30
CA ASP A 32 8.94 7.43 -3.60
C ASP A 32 8.63 7.30 -2.11
N THR A 33 9.64 7.49 -1.26
CA THR A 33 9.50 7.47 0.20
C THR A 33 8.62 8.62 0.74
N ALA A 34 8.38 9.65 -0.07
CA ALA A 34 7.49 10.76 0.27
C ALA A 34 6.00 10.44 0.07
N TRP A 35 5.66 9.28 -0.51
CA TRP A 35 4.26 8.86 -0.67
C TRP A 35 3.57 8.58 0.65
N HIS A 36 2.24 8.63 0.60
CA HIS A 36 1.41 8.41 1.78
C HIS A 36 1.69 7.01 2.38
N PRO A 37 1.79 6.86 3.71
CA PRO A 37 2.06 5.57 4.35
C PRO A 37 1.10 4.44 3.94
N ILE A 38 -0.16 4.76 3.71
CA ILE A 38 -1.20 3.81 3.24
C ILE A 38 -0.91 3.31 1.83
N ILE A 39 -0.40 4.17 0.95
CA ILE A 39 0.04 3.77 -0.39
C ILE A 39 1.20 2.80 -0.23
N LEU A 40 2.23 3.17 0.54
CA LEU A 40 3.41 2.33 0.75
C LEU A 40 3.07 0.98 1.40
N GLU A 41 2.11 0.95 2.33
CA GLU A 41 1.60 -0.27 2.95
C GLU A 41 0.89 -1.17 1.94
N GLU A 42 -0.03 -0.64 1.12
CA GLU A 42 -0.72 -1.44 0.10
C GLU A 42 0.23 -1.98 -0.97
N MET A 43 1.22 -1.18 -1.38
CA MET A 43 2.25 -1.62 -2.31
C MET A 43 3.06 -2.78 -1.74
N ARG A 44 3.43 -2.71 -0.45
CA ARG A 44 4.11 -3.80 0.25
C ARG A 44 3.25 -5.05 0.39
N HIS A 45 1.95 -4.90 0.60
CA HIS A 45 1.02 -6.04 0.59
C HIS A 45 1.04 -6.74 -0.77
N ARG A 46 1.01 -5.95 -1.84
CA ARG A 46 1.01 -6.48 -3.21
C ARG A 46 2.34 -7.12 -3.62
N ASP A 47 3.48 -6.66 -3.08
CA ASP A 47 4.76 -7.35 -3.25
C ASP A 47 4.70 -8.81 -2.80
N GLY A 48 4.02 -9.05 -1.68
CA GLY A 48 3.84 -10.39 -1.11
C GLY A 48 3.00 -11.30 -2.00
N GLU A 49 1.91 -10.77 -2.57
CA GLU A 49 1.04 -11.52 -3.49
C GLU A 49 1.75 -11.85 -4.81
N VAL A 50 2.53 -10.91 -5.37
CA VAL A 50 3.32 -11.14 -6.59
C VAL A 50 4.40 -12.19 -6.33
N SER A 51 5.06 -12.14 -5.17
CA SER A 51 6.09 -13.11 -4.80
C SER A 51 5.52 -14.51 -4.58
N GLU A 52 4.32 -14.62 -3.99
CA GLU A 52 3.62 -15.90 -3.81
C GLU A 52 3.14 -16.48 -5.15
N ALA A 53 2.61 -15.64 -6.06
CA ALA A 53 2.20 -16.07 -7.40
C ALA A 53 3.35 -16.63 -8.24
N VAL A 54 4.58 -16.14 -8.04
CA VAL A 54 5.78 -16.65 -8.74
C VAL A 54 6.25 -18.00 -8.20
N LEU A 55 5.97 -18.33 -6.92
CA LEU A 55 6.39 -19.60 -6.30
C LEU A 55 5.42 -20.76 -6.56
N VAL A 56 4.19 -20.47 -6.98
CA VAL A 56 3.15 -21.47 -7.28
C VAL A 56 3.09 -21.80 -8.79
N GLY A 57 3.91 -21.14 -9.61
CA GLY A 57 3.99 -21.32 -11.06
C GLY A 57 5.03 -22.34 -11.54
#